data_AF-K5XIB7-F1
#
_entry.id   AF-K5XIB7-F1
#
_cell.length_a   1.000
_cell.length_b   1.000
_cell.length_c   1.000
_cell.angle_alpha   90.00
_cell.angle_beta   90.00
_cell.angle_gamma   90.00
#
_symmetry.space_group_name_H-M   'P 1'
#
loop_
_entity.id
_entity.type
_entity.pdbx_description
1 polymer ?
#
loop_
_entity_poly.entity_id
_entity_poly.type
_entity_poly.pdbx_seq_one_letter_code
_entity_poly.pdbx_strand_id
1 'polypeptide(L)'
;ASQILNNDPRRTWMYGFTVENTMMSVWYFSRSHTVVSTPFDFTKDIKSFIHVFLSLLYATREEIGYDPTVHRVLHKDKIQYVYEVVSEGETRYFRTKKTLFTSRVLSITGRKTRVWKAVEVEGYENEQYRKEKVRGKEVALKDCWLGEGSRTEKDNLSAIFERLEAVKEKV
;
A
#
# COMPACT_ATOMS: atom_id res chain seq x y z
N ALA A 1 -9.74 -7.06 -9.02
CA ALA A 1 -8.87 -6.94 -7.82
C ALA A 1 -7.42 -6.54 -8.18
N SER A 2 -6.63 -7.39 -8.86
CA SER A 2 -5.19 -7.14 -9.08
C SER A 2 -4.87 -5.77 -9.70
N GLN A 3 -5.59 -5.36 -10.74
CA GLN A 3 -5.40 -4.04 -11.37
C GLN A 3 -5.59 -2.88 -10.38
N ILE A 4 -6.59 -2.95 -9.50
CA ILE A 4 -6.88 -1.89 -8.53
C ILE A 4 -5.74 -1.80 -7.51
N LEU A 5 -5.35 -2.92 -6.90
CA LEU A 5 -4.23 -2.96 -5.96
C LEU A 5 -2.91 -2.51 -6.62
N ASN A 6 -2.70 -2.83 -7.89
CA ASN A 6 -1.48 -2.46 -8.62
C ASN A 6 -1.49 -1.00 -9.08
N ASN A 7 -2.65 -0.36 -9.25
CA ASN A 7 -2.73 1.00 -9.79
C ASN A 7 -2.87 2.06 -8.70
N ASP A 8 -3.61 1.79 -7.62
CA ASP A 8 -3.75 2.73 -6.49
C ASP A 8 -2.75 2.35 -5.38
N PRO A 9 -1.65 3.12 -5.18
CA PRO A 9 -0.64 2.83 -4.17
C PRO A 9 -1.18 2.92 -2.74
N ARG A 10 -2.35 3.55 -2.55
CA ARG A 10 -2.99 3.65 -1.24
C ARG A 10 -3.73 2.38 -0.86
N ARG A 11 -3.92 1.42 -1.77
CA ARG A 11 -4.71 0.21 -1.49
C ARG A 11 -3.82 -0.90 -0.94
N THR A 12 -4.04 -1.24 0.33
CA THR A 12 -3.38 -2.39 0.99
C THR A 12 -4.20 -3.67 0.81
N TRP A 13 -5.52 -3.54 0.85
CA TRP A 13 -6.50 -4.59 0.61
C TRP A 13 -7.82 -4.00 0.09
N MET A 14 -8.76 -4.84 -0.33
CA MET A 14 -10.08 -4.39 -0.79
C MET A 14 -11.14 -5.49 -0.68
N TYR A 15 -12.41 -5.09 -0.57
CA TYR A 15 -13.55 -5.98 -0.75
C TYR A 15 -14.02 -6.04 -2.21
N GLY A 16 -14.68 -7.13 -2.59
CA GLY A 16 -15.41 -7.28 -3.84
C GLY A 16 -16.59 -8.22 -3.68
N PHE A 17 -17.43 -8.33 -4.72
CA PHE A 17 -18.61 -9.18 -4.68
C PHE A 17 -18.74 -9.94 -5.99
N THR A 18 -19.24 -11.16 -5.90
CA THR A 18 -19.76 -11.90 -7.06
C THR A 18 -21.24 -12.12 -6.84
N VAL A 19 -22.05 -11.83 -7.86
CA VAL A 19 -23.48 -12.08 -7.85
C VAL A 19 -23.82 -12.93 -9.07
N GLU A 20 -24.41 -14.08 -8.83
CA GLU A 20 -24.92 -14.98 -9.86
C GLU A 20 -26.38 -15.29 -9.56
N ASN A 21 -27.28 -14.78 -10.41
CA ASN A 21 -28.71 -14.76 -10.14
C ASN A 21 -29.02 -14.12 -8.76
N THR A 22 -29.47 -14.90 -7.78
CA THR A 22 -29.75 -14.45 -6.41
C THR A 22 -28.65 -14.78 -5.41
N MET A 23 -27.61 -15.51 -5.82
CA MET A 23 -26.51 -15.91 -4.95
C MET A 23 -25.42 -14.83 -4.96
N MET A 24 -25.04 -14.37 -3.78
CA MET A 24 -23.97 -13.40 -3.58
C MET A 24 -22.84 -14.00 -2.74
N SER A 25 -21.59 -13.66 -3.07
CA SER A 25 -20.42 -13.92 -2.23
C SER A 25 -19.60 -12.65 -2.03
N VAL A 26 -19.11 -12.45 -0.82
CA VAL A 26 -18.22 -11.34 -0.46
C VAL A 26 -16.79 -11.83 -0.55
N TRP A 27 -15.94 -11.06 -1.22
CA TRP A 27 -14.52 -11.33 -1.40
C TRP A 27 -13.70 -10.33 -0.60
N TYR A 28 -12.65 -10.81 0.06
CA TYR A 28 -11.57 -10.02 0.61
C TYR A 28 -10.29 -10.32 -0.18
N PHE A 29 -9.65 -9.27 -0.70
CA PHE A 29 -8.40 -9.37 -1.45
C PHE A 29 -7.31 -8.58 -0.74
N SER A 30 -6.20 -9.24 -0.40
CA SER A 30 -4.98 -8.60 0.07
C SER A 30 -3.77 -9.13 -0.71
N ARG A 31 -2.60 -8.52 -0.50
CA ARG A 31 -1.34 -8.99 -1.10
C ARG A 31 -0.81 -10.28 -0.46
N SER A 32 -1.34 -10.70 0.70
CA SER A 32 -0.97 -11.97 1.32
C SER A 32 -1.93 -13.10 0.94
N HIS A 33 -3.24 -12.83 0.89
CA HIS A 33 -4.24 -13.89 0.68
C HIS A 33 -5.54 -13.36 0.07
N THR A 34 -6.44 -14.27 -0.28
CA THR A 34 -7.79 -13.97 -0.74
C THR A 34 -8.77 -14.87 0.00
N VAL A 35 -9.85 -14.29 0.52
CA VAL A 35 -10.93 -15.01 1.22
C VAL A 35 -12.23 -14.74 0.50
N VAL A 36 -13.10 -15.75 0.46
CA VAL A 36 -14.46 -15.62 -0.06
C VAL A 36 -15.43 -16.14 1.00
N SER A 37 -16.55 -15.44 1.20
CA SER A 37 -17.63 -15.92 2.05
C SER A 37 -18.31 -17.13 1.43
N THR A 38 -18.99 -17.93 2.25
CA THR A 38 -20.00 -18.86 1.74
C THR A 38 -21.03 -18.07 0.92
N PRO A 39 -21.40 -18.53 -0.29
CA PRO A 39 -22.46 -17.87 -1.06
C PRO A 39 -23.80 -17.90 -0.32
N PHE A 40 -24.58 -16.82 -0.38
CA PHE A 40 -25.91 -16.73 0.21
C PHE A 40 -26.92 -16.13 -0.77
N ASP A 41 -28.18 -16.58 -0.68
CA ASP A 41 -29.28 -16.05 -1.48
C ASP A 41 -29.76 -14.73 -0.86
N PHE A 42 -29.42 -13.60 -1.49
CA PHE A 42 -29.74 -12.28 -0.92
C PHE A 42 -31.24 -11.98 -0.95
N THR A 43 -32.05 -12.71 -1.72
CA THR A 43 -33.52 -12.56 -1.74
C THR A 43 -34.17 -13.24 -0.54
N LYS A 44 -33.53 -14.26 0.02
CA LYS A 44 -33.98 -14.99 1.21
C LYS A 44 -33.36 -14.44 2.49
N ASP A 45 -32.09 -14.06 2.42
CA ASP A 45 -31.36 -13.44 3.52
C ASP A 45 -31.00 -11.98 3.21
N ILE A 46 -32.05 -11.17 3.09
CA ILE A 46 -31.91 -9.74 2.84
C ILE A 46 -31.21 -9.01 4.01
N LYS A 47 -31.24 -9.57 5.22
CA LYS A 47 -30.61 -8.97 6.40
C LYS A 47 -29.09 -8.99 6.26
N SER A 48 -28.51 -10.13 5.87
CA SER A 48 -27.06 -10.21 5.64
C SER A 48 -26.62 -9.32 4.47
N PHE A 49 -27.43 -9.25 3.41
CA PHE A 49 -27.21 -8.31 2.31
C PHE A 49 -27.16 -6.86 2.81
N ILE A 50 -28.20 -6.39 3.50
CA ILE A 50 -28.27 -5.03 4.05
C ILE A 50 -27.07 -4.78 4.99
N HIS A 51 -26.74 -5.74 5.86
CA HIS A 51 -25.63 -5.61 6.79
C HIS A 51 -24.31 -5.36 6.06
N VAL A 52 -23.97 -6.17 5.06
CA VAL A 52 -22.74 -6.00 4.26
C VAL A 52 -22.65 -4.60 3.66
N PHE A 53 -23.72 -4.13 3.01
CA PHE A 53 -23.71 -2.81 2.36
C PHE A 53 -23.68 -1.66 3.37
N LEU A 54 -24.38 -1.77 4.50
CA LEU A 54 -24.29 -0.77 5.57
C LEU A 54 -22.88 -0.74 6.18
N SER A 55 -22.27 -1.89 6.44
CA SER A 55 -20.88 -1.96 6.93
C SER A 55 -19.92 -1.24 5.99
N LEU A 56 -20.05 -1.44 4.68
CA LEU A 56 -19.18 -0.80 3.69
C LEU A 56 -19.48 0.69 3.51
N LEU A 57 -20.74 1.11 3.64
CA LEU A 57 -21.17 2.50 3.52
C LEU A 57 -20.66 3.35 4.68
N TYR A 58 -20.66 2.79 5.89
CA TYR A 58 -20.21 3.48 7.11
C TYR A 58 -18.74 3.26 7.45
N ALA A 59 -18.06 2.33 6.77
CA ALA A 59 -16.65 2.07 7.01
C ALA A 59 -15.78 3.30 6.68
N THR A 60 -14.77 3.54 7.51
CA THR A 60 -13.74 4.53 7.23
C THR A 60 -12.89 4.11 6.03
N ARG A 61 -12.01 5.01 5.56
CA ARG A 61 -11.09 4.69 4.46
C ARG A 61 -10.17 3.53 4.84
N GLU A 62 -9.68 3.54 6.06
CA GLU A 62 -8.79 2.51 6.63
C GLU A 62 -9.50 1.17 6.73
N GLU A 63 -10.76 1.18 7.18
CA GLU A 63 -11.64 0.01 7.30
C GLU A 63 -12.10 -0.58 5.96
N ILE A 64 -11.81 0.08 4.83
CA ILE A 64 -11.99 -0.49 3.49
C ILE A 64 -10.65 -0.69 2.75
N GLY A 65 -9.53 -0.58 3.46
CA GLY A 65 -8.20 -0.94 2.96
C GLY A 65 -7.43 0.17 2.26
N TYR A 66 -7.70 1.43 2.60
CA TYR A 66 -6.77 2.53 2.30
C TYR A 66 -5.70 2.64 3.39
N ASP A 67 -4.46 2.82 2.96
CA ASP A 67 -3.32 3.13 3.80
C ASP A 67 -3.44 4.58 4.31
N PRO A 68 -3.51 4.82 5.63
CA PRO A 68 -3.57 6.17 6.17
C PRO A 68 -2.27 6.96 5.96
N THR A 69 -1.15 6.29 5.67
CA THR A 69 0.18 6.91 5.49
C THR A 69 0.49 7.30 4.05
N VAL A 70 -0.43 6.99 3.11
CA VAL A 70 -0.25 7.31 1.68
C VAL A 70 -1.36 8.23 1.20
N HIS A 71 -1.00 9.48 0.96
CA HIS A 71 -1.97 10.51 0.58
C HIS A 71 -1.93 10.80 -0.90
N ARG A 72 -3.10 10.91 -1.54
CA ARG A 72 -3.22 11.35 -2.93
C ARG A 72 -3.29 12.87 -2.98
N VAL A 73 -2.41 13.48 -3.75
CA VAL A 73 -2.38 14.93 -3.97
C VAL A 73 -2.49 15.26 -5.45
N LEU A 74 -3.06 16.42 -5.78
CA LEU A 74 -3.07 16.95 -7.14
C LEU A 74 -1.98 18.00 -7.25
N HIS A 75 -1.06 17.83 -8.21
CA HIS A 75 -0.01 18.80 -8.47
C HIS A 75 0.14 19.03 -9.98
N LYS A 76 -0.08 20.26 -10.44
CA LYS A 76 -0.05 20.61 -11.88
C LYS A 76 -0.93 19.65 -12.71
N ASP A 77 -2.15 19.44 -12.22
CA ASP A 77 -3.15 18.55 -12.82
C ASP A 77 -2.75 17.06 -12.93
N LYS A 78 -1.67 16.66 -12.26
CA LYS A 78 -1.21 15.28 -12.20
C LYS A 78 -1.40 14.71 -10.80
N ILE A 79 -1.93 13.49 -10.76
CA ILE A 79 -2.02 12.71 -9.53
C ILE A 79 -0.61 12.36 -9.08
N GLN A 80 -0.28 12.74 -7.86
CA GLN A 80 0.92 12.35 -7.14
C GLN A 80 0.54 11.80 -5.77
N TYR A 81 1.52 11.23 -5.08
CA TYR A 81 1.34 10.68 -3.75
C TYR A 81 2.35 11.29 -2.79
N VAL A 82 1.93 11.47 -1.53
CA VAL A 82 2.80 11.78 -0.40
C VAL A 82 2.80 10.56 0.49
N TYR A 83 3.99 10.02 0.75
CA TYR A 83 4.19 8.95 1.69
C TYR A 83 4.67 9.53 3.02
N GLU A 84 3.99 9.18 4.10
CA GLU A 84 4.45 9.34 5.46
C GLU A 84 5.30 8.13 5.84
N VAL A 85 6.56 8.37 6.21
CA VAL A 85 7.53 7.33 6.53
C VAL A 85 8.12 7.61 7.90
N VAL A 86 7.88 6.71 8.83
CA VAL A 86 8.50 6.75 10.16
C VAL A 86 9.87 6.08 10.08
N SER A 87 10.92 6.83 10.37
CA SER A 87 12.30 6.34 10.38
C SER A 87 13.02 6.90 11.60
N GLU A 88 13.63 6.03 12.40
CA GLU A 88 14.44 6.43 13.58
C GLU A 88 13.67 7.31 14.59
N GLY A 89 12.35 7.09 14.71
CA GLY A 89 11.48 7.87 15.60
C GLY A 89 10.99 9.20 15.01
N GLU A 90 11.42 9.56 13.81
CA GLU A 90 10.96 10.76 13.11
C GLU A 90 10.02 10.42 11.95
N THR A 91 8.92 11.18 11.84
CA THR A 91 8.03 11.12 10.69
C THR A 91 8.54 12.03 9.58
N ARG A 92 8.77 11.45 8.40
CA ARG A 92 9.25 12.15 7.20
C ARG A 92 8.24 11.99 6.06
N TYR A 93 8.15 12.99 5.20
CA TYR A 93 7.15 13.02 4.12
C TYR A 93 7.84 13.06 2.76
N PHE A 94 7.42 12.19 1.84
CA PHE A 94 8.01 12.06 0.51
C PHE A 94 6.97 12.18 -0.59
N ARG A 95 7.10 13.20 -1.43
CA ARG A 95 6.25 13.41 -2.60
C ARG A 95 6.82 12.67 -3.81
N THR A 96 5.99 11.86 -4.46
CA THR A 96 6.36 11.15 -5.70
C THR A 96 6.43 12.11 -6.89
N LYS A 97 7.50 12.03 -7.69
CA LYS A 97 7.65 12.74 -8.97
C LYS A 97 7.35 11.86 -10.18
N LYS A 98 7.87 10.63 -10.21
CA LYS A 98 7.64 9.65 -11.28
C LYS A 98 7.83 8.22 -10.79
N THR A 99 7.23 7.25 -11.47
CA THR A 99 7.52 5.83 -11.25
C THR A 99 8.90 5.49 -11.83
N LEU A 100 9.75 4.85 -11.03
CA LEU A 100 11.00 4.23 -11.48
C LEU A 100 10.78 2.76 -11.82
N PHE A 101 10.00 2.07 -11.00
CA PHE A 101 9.65 0.66 -11.20
C PHE A 101 8.27 0.35 -10.64
N THR A 102 7.52 -0.53 -11.30
CA THR A 102 6.28 -1.08 -10.76
C THR A 102 6.09 -2.49 -11.28
N SER A 103 5.86 -3.43 -10.36
CA SER A 103 5.49 -4.80 -10.73
C SER A 103 4.09 -4.80 -11.35
N ARG A 104 3.96 -5.28 -12.60
CA ARG A 104 2.69 -5.43 -13.31
C ARG A 104 2.17 -6.87 -13.33
N VAL A 105 2.65 -7.70 -12.41
CA VAL A 105 2.24 -9.11 -12.34
C VAL A 105 0.76 -9.19 -11.95
N LEU A 106 -0.01 -9.98 -12.72
CA LEU A 106 -1.46 -10.13 -12.56
C LEU A 106 -1.87 -10.88 -11.29
N SER A 107 -0.95 -11.59 -10.63
CA SER A 107 -1.21 -12.23 -9.34
C SER A 107 -1.65 -11.20 -8.29
N ILE A 108 -2.66 -11.55 -7.50
CA ILE A 108 -3.08 -10.73 -6.35
C ILE A 108 -2.05 -10.85 -5.23
N THR A 109 -1.63 -12.09 -4.95
CA THR A 109 -0.71 -12.41 -3.87
C THR A 109 0.75 -12.44 -4.31
N GLY A 110 1.63 -12.46 -3.31
CA GLY A 110 3.08 -12.62 -3.47
C GLY A 110 3.84 -11.31 -3.43
N ARG A 111 5.13 -11.39 -3.74
CA ARG A 111 6.04 -10.24 -3.68
C ARG A 111 5.61 -9.16 -4.66
N LYS A 112 5.45 -7.94 -4.16
CA LYS A 112 5.18 -6.76 -4.98
C LYS A 112 6.15 -5.66 -4.61
N THR A 113 6.58 -4.91 -5.60
CA THR A 113 7.47 -3.79 -5.38
C THR A 113 7.08 -2.67 -6.32
N ARG A 114 7.11 -1.47 -5.76
CA ARG A 114 6.99 -0.22 -6.46
C ARG A 114 8.12 0.68 -6.02
N VAL A 115 8.75 1.34 -6.97
CA VAL A 115 9.81 2.31 -6.70
C VAL A 115 9.44 3.61 -7.35
N TRP A 116 9.46 4.66 -6.56
CA TRP A 116 9.21 6.03 -6.99
C TRP A 116 10.51 6.81 -6.99
N LYS A 117 10.63 7.73 -7.95
CA LYS A 117 11.49 8.90 -7.77
C LYS A 117 10.71 9.89 -6.92
N ALA A 118 11.23 10.26 -5.77
CA ALA A 118 10.54 11.12 -4.81
C ALA A 118 11.46 12.24 -4.31
N VAL A 119 10.85 13.25 -3.68
CA VAL A 119 11.54 14.32 -2.96
C VAL A 119 10.92 14.48 -1.58
N GLU A 120 11.75 14.84 -0.61
CA GLU A 120 11.28 15.10 0.75
C GLU A 120 10.58 16.46 0.83
N VAL A 121 9.45 16.48 1.52
CA VAL A 121 8.63 17.67 1.78
C VAL A 121 8.50 17.87 3.28
N GLU A 122 8.14 19.08 3.70
CA GLU A 122 8.05 19.42 5.13
C GLU A 122 6.83 18.83 5.85
N GLY A 123 5.85 18.34 5.10
CA GLY A 123 4.63 17.79 5.67
C GLY A 123 3.53 17.59 4.65
N TYR A 124 2.43 17.02 5.13
CA TYR A 124 1.16 16.91 4.43
C TYR A 124 0.07 17.50 5.33
N GLU A 125 -0.72 18.42 4.78
CA GLU A 125 -1.80 19.11 5.50
C GLU A 125 -2.83 19.63 4.49
N ASN A 126 -4.12 19.64 4.86
CA ASN A 126 -5.21 20.17 4.01
C ASN A 126 -5.21 19.57 2.59
N GLU A 127 -5.00 18.26 2.49
CA GLU A 127 -4.93 17.52 1.21
C GLU A 127 -3.82 17.97 0.24
N GLN A 128 -2.83 18.70 0.75
CA GLN A 128 -1.70 19.20 -0.01
C GLN A 128 -0.39 18.87 0.70
N TYR A 129 0.68 18.78 -0.07
CA TYR A 129 2.01 18.72 0.49
C TYR A 129 2.48 20.16 0.77
N ARG A 130 3.29 20.33 1.82
CA ARG A 130 3.94 21.61 2.14
C ARG A 130 5.09 21.90 1.16
N LYS A 131 6.03 22.78 1.47
CA LYS A 131 7.16 23.05 0.55
C LYS A 131 8.12 21.86 0.45
N GLU A 132 8.75 21.71 -0.71
CA GLU A 132 9.93 20.84 -0.85
C GLU A 132 11.03 21.37 0.07
N LYS A 133 11.74 20.49 0.79
CA LYS A 133 12.87 20.91 1.60
C LYS A 133 13.93 21.53 0.69
N VAL A 134 14.51 22.68 1.09
CA VAL A 134 15.40 23.54 0.27
C VAL A 134 16.70 22.85 -0.20
N ARG A 135 16.96 21.60 0.22
CA ARG A 135 18.05 20.71 -0.24
C ARG A 135 17.61 19.26 -0.42
N GLY A 136 16.32 19.01 -0.64
CA GLY A 136 15.78 17.67 -0.81
C GLY A 136 16.45 16.97 -1.99
N LYS A 137 17.35 16.02 -1.71
CA LYS A 137 17.90 15.15 -2.75
C LYS A 137 16.77 14.31 -3.34
N GLU A 138 16.83 14.08 -4.64
CA GLU A 138 15.95 13.10 -5.25
C GLU A 138 16.31 11.71 -4.73
N VAL A 139 15.32 11.00 -4.22
CA VAL A 139 15.49 9.67 -3.63
C VAL A 139 14.69 8.63 -4.40
N ALA A 140 15.12 7.37 -4.28
CA ALA A 140 14.31 6.23 -4.65
C ALA A 140 13.49 5.81 -3.42
N LEU A 141 12.19 6.03 -3.45
CA LEU A 141 11.27 5.54 -2.41
C LEU A 141 10.73 4.19 -2.84
N LYS A 142 11.10 3.14 -2.09
CA LYS A 142 10.70 1.75 -2.36
C LYS A 142 9.56 1.35 -1.43
N ASP A 143 8.43 1.04 -2.04
CA ASP A 143 7.24 0.49 -1.42
C ASP A 143 7.19 -1.01 -1.77
N CYS A 144 7.22 -1.88 -0.76
CA CYS A 144 7.39 -3.31 -0.97
C CYS A 144 6.48 -4.17 -0.08
N TRP A 145 5.92 -5.22 -0.69
CA TRP A 145 5.25 -6.32 -0.03
C TRP A 145 6.14 -7.54 -0.11
N LEU A 146 6.60 -7.99 1.04
CA LEU A 146 7.45 -9.15 1.18
C LEU A 146 6.60 -10.38 1.55
N GLY A 147 7.11 -11.56 1.22
CA GLY A 147 6.51 -12.80 1.72
C GLY A 147 6.83 -12.95 3.20
N GLU A 148 6.01 -13.71 3.92
CA GLU A 148 6.28 -14.07 5.30
C GLU A 148 7.69 -14.68 5.44
N GLY A 149 8.41 -14.30 6.51
CA GLY A 149 9.79 -14.71 6.75
C GLY A 149 10.85 -14.10 5.83
N SER A 150 10.48 -13.25 4.86
CA SER A 150 11.45 -12.57 4.00
C SER A 150 12.11 -11.40 4.75
N ARG A 151 13.44 -11.32 4.68
CA ARG A 151 14.21 -10.18 5.20
C ARG A 151 13.97 -8.92 4.39
N THR A 152 13.95 -7.76 5.06
CA THR A 152 13.95 -6.49 4.35
C THR A 152 15.31 -6.23 3.70
N GLU A 153 15.34 -5.30 2.75
CA GLU A 153 16.62 -4.86 2.16
C GLU A 153 17.55 -4.27 3.22
N LYS A 154 17.00 -3.55 4.21
CA LYS A 154 17.75 -3.03 5.36
C LYS A 154 18.37 -4.18 6.16
N ASP A 155 17.59 -5.21 6.49
CA ASP A 155 18.10 -6.36 7.26
C ASP A 155 19.22 -7.08 6.51
N ASN A 156 19.06 -7.25 5.19
CA ASN A 156 20.09 -7.85 4.36
C ASN A 156 21.37 -7.00 4.32
N LEU A 157 21.22 -5.68 4.17
CA LEU A 157 22.36 -4.75 4.14
C LEU A 157 23.08 -4.71 5.50
N SER A 158 22.35 -4.62 6.59
CA SER A 158 22.91 -4.67 7.95
C SER A 158 23.69 -5.97 8.17
N ALA A 159 23.12 -7.11 7.80
CA ALA A 159 23.79 -8.40 7.93
C ALA A 159 25.07 -8.50 7.09
N ILE A 160 25.12 -7.84 5.92
CA ILE A 160 26.35 -7.75 5.12
C ILE A 160 27.40 -6.90 5.82
N PHE A 161 27.04 -5.71 6.30
CA PHE A 161 27.99 -4.82 6.98
C PHE A 161 28.53 -5.40 8.29
N GLU A 162 27.68 -6.03 9.10
CA GLU A 162 28.10 -6.73 10.32
C GLU A 162 29.14 -7.82 10.01
N ARG A 163 28.94 -8.58 8.93
CA ARG A 163 29.90 -9.60 8.48
C ARG A 163 31.21 -9.01 8.01
N LEU A 164 31.18 -7.87 7.31
CA LEU A 164 32.38 -7.21 6.83
C LEU A 164 33.24 -6.66 7.98
N GLU A 165 32.62 -6.04 8.99
CA GLU A 165 33.34 -5.59 10.19
C GLU A 165 33.97 -6.76 10.95
N ALA A 166 33.23 -7.87 11.12
CA ALA A 166 33.78 -9.08 11.76
C ALA A 166 34.95 -9.73 11.00
N VAL A 167 35.05 -9.53 9.67
CA VAL A 167 36.21 -9.97 8.87
C VAL A 167 37.37 -9.00 9.05
N LYS A 168 37.10 -7.70 9.08
CA LYS A 168 38.12 -6.66 9.27
C LYS A 168 38.80 -6.75 10.63
N GLU A 169 38.09 -7.14 11.69
CA GLU A 169 38.67 -7.37 13.02
C GLU A 169 39.56 -8.63 13.12
N LYS A 170 39.49 -9.52 12.14
CA LYS A 170 40.26 -10.79 12.10
C LYS A 170 41.52 -10.73 11.24
N VAL A 171 41.74 -9.63 10.53
CA VAL A 171 42.90 -9.37 9.65
C VAL A 171 43.78 -8.32 10.31
#